data_AF-A0A372DGR5-F1
#
_entry.id   AF-A0A372DGR5-F1
#
_cell.length_a   1.000
_cell.length_b   1.000
_cell.length_c   1.000
_cell.angle_alpha   90.00
_cell.angle_beta   90.00
_cell.angle_gamma   90.00
#
_symmetry.space_group_name_H-M   'P 1'
#
loop_
_entity.id
_entity.type
_entity.pdbx_description
1 polymer ?
#
loop_
_entity_poly.entity_id
_entity_poly.type
_entity_poly.pdbx_seq_one_letter_code
_entity_poly.pdbx_strand_id
1 'polypeptide(L)'
;MLAPLGLIAWSSAQAATTYYVRTDGGTASQCTGRANAPYPGSGSAQACAWNHPSVALPASGSPRIAGGDTLLIGGGSYSIGSSLQAVPSGASTARTRILGNAGTPPRLIGKNGISHILSLKGSSHVEVGNLEITDGSDCVYAHSVSSVACTSATPWARGGIYA
;
A
#
# COMPACT_ATOMS: atom_id res chain seq x y z
N MET A 1 -33.67 -37.01 25.90
CA MET A 1 -33.66 -35.71 25.19
C MET A 1 -32.24 -35.17 25.26
N LEU A 2 -31.48 -35.30 24.17
CA LEU A 2 -30.09 -34.81 24.07
C LEU A 2 -30.12 -33.40 23.47
N ALA A 3 -29.75 -32.39 24.25
CA ALA A 3 -29.62 -31.02 23.78
C ALA A 3 -28.22 -30.83 23.15
N PRO A 4 -28.10 -30.28 21.93
CA PRO A 4 -26.80 -29.98 21.36
C PRO A 4 -26.25 -28.69 21.98
N LEU A 5 -25.06 -28.79 22.58
CA LEU A 5 -24.24 -27.66 23.00
C LEU A 5 -23.75 -26.93 21.74
N GLY A 6 -24.39 -25.81 21.41
CA GLY A 6 -23.95 -24.93 20.33
C GLY A 6 -22.62 -24.26 20.69
N LEU A 7 -21.56 -24.56 19.92
CA LEU A 7 -20.31 -23.80 19.95
C LEU A 7 -20.57 -22.40 19.40
N ILE A 8 -20.67 -21.42 20.29
CA ILE A 8 -20.69 -20.00 19.93
C ILE A 8 -19.27 -19.63 19.53
N ALA A 9 -19.02 -19.53 18.22
CA ALA A 9 -17.79 -18.95 17.70
C ALA A 9 -17.80 -17.45 17.97
N TRP A 10 -17.18 -17.03 19.08
CA TRP A 10 -16.90 -15.62 19.33
C TRP A 10 -15.96 -15.12 18.24
N SER A 11 -16.51 -14.34 17.31
CA SER A 11 -15.73 -13.62 16.32
C SER A 11 -15.00 -12.49 17.05
N SER A 12 -13.76 -12.73 17.46
CA SER A 12 -12.87 -11.70 17.99
C SER A 12 -12.73 -10.62 16.92
N ALA A 13 -13.30 -9.44 17.15
CA ALA A 13 -13.02 -8.28 16.32
C ALA A 13 -11.51 -8.00 16.43
N GLN A 14 -10.78 -8.29 15.36
CA GLN A 14 -9.34 -8.03 15.34
C GLN A 14 -9.15 -6.51 15.43
N ALA A 15 -8.43 -6.07 16.46
CA ALA A 15 -8.20 -4.65 16.68
C ALA A 15 -7.44 -4.06 15.49
N ALA A 16 -8.04 -3.07 14.83
CA ALA A 16 -7.44 -2.37 13.71
C ALA A 16 -6.09 -1.78 14.13
N THR A 17 -5.02 -2.16 13.44
CA THR A 17 -3.67 -1.65 13.66
C THR A 17 -3.37 -0.52 12.67
N THR A 18 -2.67 0.50 13.13
CA THR A 18 -2.09 1.52 12.24
C THR A 18 -0.63 1.19 11.97
N TYR A 19 -0.28 1.11 10.69
CA TYR A 19 1.09 0.95 10.20
C TYR A 19 1.57 2.22 9.50
N TYR A 20 2.87 2.44 9.50
CA TYR A 20 3.50 3.65 8.99
C TYR A 20 4.52 3.34 7.91
N VAL A 21 4.54 4.16 6.87
CA VAL A 21 5.56 4.17 5.82
C VAL A 21 6.20 5.55 5.77
N ARG A 22 7.53 5.60 5.68
CA ARG A 22 8.33 6.84 5.57
C ARG A 22 9.56 6.59 4.71
N THR A 23 10.09 7.62 4.04
CA THR A 23 11.32 7.48 3.24
C THR A 23 12.58 7.19 4.09
N ASP A 24 12.57 7.54 5.37
CA ASP A 24 13.63 7.28 6.37
C ASP A 24 13.32 6.05 7.25
N GLY A 25 12.33 5.24 6.86
CA GLY A 25 11.99 3.98 7.51
C GLY A 25 12.98 2.85 7.19
N GLY A 26 12.65 1.65 7.65
CA GLY A 26 13.46 0.44 7.40
C GLY A 26 12.72 -0.62 6.59
N THR A 27 13.43 -1.68 6.21
CA THR A 27 12.81 -2.85 5.58
C THR A 27 11.90 -3.62 6.55
N ALA A 28 11.23 -4.66 6.06
CA ALA A 28 10.37 -5.51 6.88
C ALA A 28 11.12 -6.29 7.99
N SER A 29 12.43 -6.55 7.83
CA SER A 29 13.24 -7.19 8.87
C SER A 29 13.73 -6.20 9.92
N GLN A 30 13.95 -4.95 9.50
CA GLN A 30 14.42 -3.86 10.34
C GLN A 30 13.31 -3.25 11.18
N CYS A 31 12.13 -3.01 10.59
CA CYS A 31 11.04 -2.27 11.22
C CYS A 31 9.75 -3.10 11.29
N THR A 32 9.04 -2.94 12.40
CA THR A 32 7.70 -3.52 12.61
C THR A 32 6.60 -2.79 11.85
N GLY A 33 6.85 -1.55 11.40
CA GLY A 33 5.85 -0.67 10.79
C GLY A 33 4.91 -0.03 11.81
N ARG A 34 5.05 -0.29 13.11
CA ARG A 34 4.06 0.08 14.15
C ARG A 34 4.30 1.44 14.81
N ALA A 35 5.35 2.16 14.42
CA ALA A 35 5.62 3.50 14.94
C ALA A 35 5.94 4.47 13.80
N ASN A 36 5.48 5.71 13.93
CA ASN A 36 5.84 6.80 13.03
C ASN A 36 7.25 7.36 13.37
N ALA A 37 8.27 6.53 13.18
CA ALA A 37 9.66 6.86 13.50
C ALA A 37 10.61 6.35 12.40
N PRO A 38 11.76 7.02 12.18
CA PRO A 38 12.80 6.52 11.28
C PRO A 38 13.41 5.22 11.80
N TYR A 39 14.05 4.45 10.92
CA TYR A 39 14.86 3.31 11.35
C TYR A 39 16.12 3.81 12.08
N PRO A 40 16.44 3.30 13.29
CA PRO A 40 17.57 3.80 14.09
C PRO A 40 18.97 3.47 13.53
N GLY A 41 19.06 2.84 12.35
CA GLY A 41 20.31 2.48 11.69
C GLY A 41 20.83 1.07 12.03
N SER A 42 20.32 0.44 13.10
CA SER A 42 20.69 -0.94 13.47
C SER A 42 19.53 -1.69 14.15
N GLY A 43 19.66 -3.02 14.24
CA GLY A 43 18.69 -3.89 14.90
C GLY A 43 17.61 -4.45 13.97
N SER A 44 16.93 -5.49 14.44
CA SER A 44 15.78 -6.09 13.79
C SER A 44 14.50 -5.78 14.57
N ALA A 45 13.36 -5.83 13.89
CA ALA A 45 12.04 -5.62 14.50
C ALA A 45 11.93 -4.37 15.39
N GLN A 46 12.61 -3.29 15.00
CA GLN A 46 12.58 -2.02 15.69
C GLN A 46 11.19 -1.37 15.56
N ALA A 47 10.83 -0.56 16.55
CA ALA A 47 9.61 0.25 16.53
C ALA A 47 9.82 1.46 15.61
N CYS A 48 9.69 1.25 14.31
CA CYS A 48 9.84 2.26 13.26
C CYS A 48 8.92 1.97 12.07
N ALA A 49 8.82 2.94 11.18
CA ALA A 49 8.05 2.87 9.96
C ALA A 49 8.76 1.99 8.92
N TRP A 50 7.99 1.41 8.00
CA TRP A 50 8.56 0.78 6.82
C TRP A 50 9.07 1.83 5.82
N ASN A 51 10.06 1.47 5.02
CA ASN A 51 10.66 2.37 4.06
C ASN A 51 9.88 2.51 2.75
N HIS A 52 8.93 1.60 2.49
CA HIS A 52 8.25 1.54 1.20
C HIS A 52 6.85 0.90 1.31
N PRO A 53 5.83 1.37 0.55
CA PRO A 53 4.48 0.77 0.56
C PRO A 53 4.44 -0.70 0.16
N SER A 54 5.38 -1.15 -0.67
CA SER A 54 5.49 -2.57 -1.06
C SER A 54 5.89 -3.50 0.08
N VAL A 55 6.36 -2.97 1.22
CA VAL A 55 6.56 -3.77 2.43
C VAL A 55 5.20 -4.23 2.97
N ALA A 56 4.21 -3.33 3.00
CA ALA A 56 2.85 -3.62 3.45
C ALA A 56 2.07 -4.45 2.42
N LEU A 57 2.16 -4.06 1.15
CA LEU A 57 1.42 -4.62 0.02
C LEU A 57 2.40 -5.08 -1.08
N PRO A 58 3.15 -6.17 -0.88
CA PRO A 58 4.11 -6.65 -1.87
C PRO A 58 3.39 -7.07 -3.16
N ALA A 59 4.10 -7.09 -4.29
CA ALA A 59 3.50 -7.48 -5.58
C ALA A 59 3.05 -8.95 -5.63
N SER A 60 3.58 -9.80 -4.73
CA SER A 60 3.23 -11.20 -4.57
C SER A 60 3.41 -11.64 -3.12
N GLY A 61 2.83 -12.79 -2.76
CA GLY A 61 2.80 -13.29 -1.39
C GLY A 61 1.78 -12.57 -0.52
N SER A 62 1.77 -12.91 0.78
CA SER A 62 0.77 -12.38 1.71
C SER A 62 1.01 -10.91 2.04
N PRO A 63 -0.04 -10.08 2.09
CA PRO A 63 0.05 -8.72 2.60
C PRO A 63 0.39 -8.73 4.09
N ARG A 64 1.12 -7.70 4.56
CA ARG A 64 1.51 -7.56 5.98
C ARG A 64 0.48 -6.82 6.83
N ILE A 65 -0.50 -6.19 6.17
CA ILE A 65 -1.66 -5.59 6.81
C ILE A 65 -2.86 -6.52 6.60
N ALA A 66 -3.81 -6.47 7.53
CA ALA A 66 -5.05 -7.23 7.49
C ALA A 66 -6.26 -6.33 7.15
N GLY A 67 -7.41 -6.95 6.94
CA GLY A 67 -8.68 -6.24 6.80
C GLY A 67 -8.98 -5.39 8.03
N GLY A 68 -9.34 -4.11 7.83
CA GLY A 68 -9.62 -3.15 8.89
C GLY A 68 -8.42 -2.34 9.38
N ASP A 69 -7.20 -2.71 8.98
CA ASP A 69 -5.99 -1.94 9.32
C ASP A 69 -5.92 -0.60 8.56
N THR A 70 -5.08 0.30 9.06
CA THR A 70 -4.73 1.55 8.38
C THR A 70 -3.26 1.58 8.05
N LEU A 71 -2.91 1.85 6.79
CA LEU A 71 -1.55 2.15 6.34
C LEU A 71 -1.43 3.66 6.11
N LEU A 72 -0.68 4.34 6.98
CA LEU A 72 -0.36 5.76 6.86
C LEU A 72 0.98 5.95 6.15
N ILE A 73 0.95 6.56 4.98
CA ILE A 73 2.13 6.84 4.16
C ILE A 73 2.53 8.30 4.37
N GLY A 74 3.68 8.51 5.02
CA GLY A 74 4.27 9.82 5.22
C GLY A 74 4.72 10.45 3.91
N GLY A 75 4.73 11.78 3.85
CA GLY A 75 5.13 12.55 2.67
C GLY A 75 6.50 12.15 2.14
N GLY A 76 6.64 12.17 0.82
CA GLY A 76 7.82 11.65 0.13
C GLY A 76 7.45 11.14 -1.26
N SER A 77 8.46 10.70 -2.01
CA SER A 77 8.28 10.07 -3.32
C SER A 77 8.67 8.59 -3.24
N TYR A 78 7.76 7.70 -3.63
CA TYR A 78 7.94 6.25 -3.58
C TYR A 78 7.81 5.67 -5.00
N SER A 79 8.91 5.09 -5.50
CA SER A 79 8.94 4.47 -6.83
C SER A 79 8.33 3.08 -6.80
N ILE A 80 7.16 2.93 -7.41
CA ILE A 80 6.45 1.66 -7.52
C ILE A 80 6.85 1.02 -8.85
N GLY A 81 7.81 0.10 -8.80
CA GLY A 81 8.30 -0.63 -9.98
C GLY A 81 7.57 -1.95 -10.28
N SER A 82 6.74 -2.40 -9.33
CA SER A 82 5.85 -3.56 -9.44
C SER A 82 4.54 -3.19 -8.77
N SER A 83 3.41 -3.48 -9.42
CA SER A 83 2.07 -3.15 -8.90
C SER A 83 1.89 -3.66 -7.46
N LEU A 84 1.39 -2.80 -6.58
CA LEU A 84 0.99 -3.21 -5.24
C LEU A 84 -0.21 -4.14 -5.35
N GLN A 85 -0.19 -5.24 -4.59
CA GLN A 85 -1.29 -6.20 -4.61
C GLN A 85 -2.61 -5.59 -4.12
N ALA A 86 -3.69 -6.36 -4.26
CA ALA A 86 -5.01 -5.96 -3.81
C ALA A 86 -5.01 -5.64 -2.32
N VAL A 87 -5.62 -4.50 -1.95
CA VAL A 87 -5.79 -4.13 -0.55
C VAL A 87 -6.70 -5.15 0.15
N PRO A 88 -6.32 -5.73 1.30
CA PRO A 88 -7.19 -6.65 2.04
C PRO A 88 -8.56 -6.04 2.33
N SER A 89 -9.63 -6.80 2.08
CA SER A 89 -10.99 -6.34 2.33
C SER A 89 -11.20 -6.01 3.81
N GLY A 90 -11.78 -4.85 4.08
CA GLY A 90 -12.28 -4.51 5.40
C GLY A 90 -13.70 -5.05 5.61
N ALA A 91 -14.35 -4.55 6.65
CA ALA A 91 -15.78 -4.72 6.91
C ALA A 91 -16.50 -3.38 6.89
N SER A 92 -17.83 -3.40 6.80
CA SER A 92 -18.68 -2.19 6.84
C SER A 92 -18.44 -1.30 8.07
N THR A 93 -18.07 -1.91 9.20
CA THR A 93 -17.73 -1.23 10.47
C THR A 93 -16.23 -1.02 10.69
N ALA A 94 -15.38 -1.61 9.85
CA ALA A 94 -13.92 -1.56 9.99
C ALA A 94 -13.27 -1.60 8.59
N ARG A 95 -13.23 -0.45 7.92
CA ARG A 95 -12.61 -0.32 6.59
C ARG A 95 -11.10 -0.47 6.67
N THR A 96 -10.51 -1.14 5.69
CA THR A 96 -9.05 -1.07 5.47
C THR A 96 -8.73 0.27 4.80
N ARG A 97 -7.72 0.99 5.30
CA ARG A 97 -7.44 2.35 4.82
C ARG A 97 -6.01 2.49 4.34
N ILE A 98 -5.82 3.03 3.15
CA ILE A 98 -4.52 3.42 2.61
C ILE A 98 -4.52 4.95 2.48
N LEU A 99 -3.90 5.63 3.43
CA LEU A 99 -4.00 7.08 3.56
C LEU A 99 -2.61 7.73 3.52
N GLY A 100 -2.53 8.88 2.85
CA GLY A 100 -1.40 9.79 2.98
C GLY A 100 -1.64 10.93 3.97
N ASN A 101 -0.58 11.70 4.25
CA ASN A 101 -0.71 12.97 4.96
C ASN A 101 -1.33 14.03 4.03
N ALA A 102 -2.50 14.56 4.36
CA ALA A 102 -3.20 15.56 3.53
C ALA A 102 -2.41 16.87 3.32
N GLY A 103 -1.57 17.28 4.28
CA GLY A 103 -0.76 18.51 4.14
C GLY A 103 0.45 18.34 3.22
N THR A 104 0.96 17.12 3.09
CA THR A 104 2.07 16.75 2.21
C THR A 104 1.82 15.37 1.62
N PRO A 105 0.91 15.25 0.63
CA PRO A 105 0.53 13.97 0.07
C PRO A 105 1.77 13.19 -0.42
N PRO A 106 1.95 11.92 -0.02
CA PRO A 106 2.98 11.09 -0.60
C PRO A 106 2.68 10.83 -2.07
N ARG A 107 3.74 10.80 -2.87
CA ARG A 107 3.70 10.53 -4.30
C ARG A 107 4.04 9.07 -4.53
N LEU A 108 3.06 8.29 -4.98
CA LEU A 108 3.28 6.93 -5.46
C LEU A 108 3.50 7.02 -6.95
N ILE A 109 4.75 6.77 -7.37
CA ILE A 109 5.20 7.01 -8.73
C ILE A 109 5.36 5.67 -9.46
N GLY A 110 4.47 5.38 -10.39
CA GLY A 110 4.54 4.18 -11.22
C GLY A 110 5.77 4.19 -12.14
N LYS A 111 6.46 3.06 -12.20
CA LYS A 111 7.68 2.85 -13.00
C LYS A 111 7.58 1.52 -13.76
N ASN A 112 8.49 1.29 -14.70
CA ASN A 112 8.64 0.03 -15.44
C ASN A 112 7.42 -0.42 -16.26
N GLY A 113 6.54 0.50 -16.68
CA GLY A 113 5.38 0.18 -17.52
C GLY A 113 4.33 -0.67 -16.82
N ILE A 114 4.28 -0.66 -15.48
CA ILE A 114 3.30 -1.43 -14.71
C ILE A 114 1.88 -1.07 -15.10
N SER A 115 0.98 -2.06 -15.05
CA SER A 115 -0.41 -1.87 -15.44
C SER A 115 -1.18 -0.92 -14.51
N HIS A 116 -0.83 -0.92 -13.23
CA HIS A 116 -1.42 -0.06 -12.20
C HIS A 116 -0.46 0.08 -11.02
N ILE A 117 -0.66 1.10 -10.18
CA ILE A 117 0.13 1.33 -8.97
C ILE A 117 -0.48 0.57 -7.79
N LEU A 118 -1.79 0.67 -7.58
CA LEU A 118 -2.52 0.03 -6.49
C LEU A 118 -3.72 -0.76 -7.02
N SER A 119 -3.87 -2.01 -6.57
CA SER A 119 -5.03 -2.83 -6.89
C SER A 119 -6.08 -2.78 -5.77
N LEU A 120 -7.35 -2.72 -6.17
CA LEU A 120 -8.55 -2.93 -5.37
C LEU A 120 -9.38 -4.10 -5.93
N LYS A 121 -8.83 -4.87 -6.89
CA LYS A 121 -9.54 -5.97 -7.53
C LYS A 121 -9.97 -7.01 -6.50
N GLY A 122 -11.29 -7.19 -6.36
CA GLY A 122 -11.88 -8.12 -5.39
C GLY A 122 -11.85 -7.63 -3.94
N SER A 123 -11.42 -6.39 -3.71
CA SER A 123 -11.42 -5.75 -2.39
C SER A 123 -12.76 -5.10 -2.10
N SER A 124 -13.22 -5.22 -0.86
CA SER A 124 -14.43 -4.56 -0.35
C SER A 124 -14.12 -3.73 0.89
N HIS A 125 -14.90 -2.67 1.11
CA HIS A 125 -14.76 -1.80 2.29
C HIS A 125 -13.35 -1.20 2.44
N VAL A 126 -12.77 -0.73 1.34
CA VAL A 126 -11.46 -0.07 1.31
C VAL A 126 -11.63 1.44 1.16
N GLU A 127 -10.80 2.19 1.86
CA GLU A 127 -10.65 3.64 1.72
C GLU A 127 -9.24 3.95 1.20
N VAL A 128 -9.15 4.76 0.15
CA VAL A 128 -7.88 5.28 -0.38
C VAL A 128 -8.00 6.79 -0.43
N GLY A 129 -7.06 7.51 0.17
CA GLY A 129 -7.17 8.96 0.30
C GLY A 129 -5.84 9.65 0.55
N ASN A 130 -5.79 10.94 0.23
CA ASN A 130 -4.64 11.82 0.48
C ASN A 130 -3.33 11.33 -0.17
N LEU A 131 -3.40 10.66 -1.32
CA LEU A 131 -2.25 10.21 -2.10
C LEU A 131 -2.16 10.99 -3.40
N GLU A 132 -0.96 11.33 -3.85
CA GLU A 132 -0.71 11.60 -5.27
C GLU A 132 -0.34 10.29 -5.94
N ILE A 133 -1.15 9.86 -6.91
CA ILE A 133 -0.90 8.67 -7.73
C ILE A 133 -0.54 9.15 -9.12
N THR A 134 0.69 8.89 -9.54
CA THR A 134 1.28 9.44 -10.76
C THR A 134 2.27 8.44 -11.35
N ASP A 135 2.66 8.56 -12.60
CA ASP A 135 3.82 7.88 -13.16
C ASP A 135 5.04 8.82 -13.30
N GLY A 136 4.83 10.12 -13.02
CA GLY A 136 5.83 11.18 -13.12
C GLY A 136 6.45 11.29 -14.50
N SER A 137 5.74 10.86 -15.54
CA SER A 137 6.24 10.86 -16.91
C SER A 137 5.82 12.14 -17.64
N ASP A 138 6.66 12.57 -18.57
CA ASP A 138 6.41 13.65 -19.54
C ASP A 138 6.01 13.08 -20.92
N CYS A 139 5.74 11.78 -20.97
CA CYS A 139 5.42 11.03 -22.18
C CYS A 139 4.00 10.45 -22.12
N VAL A 140 3.49 10.01 -23.27
CA VAL A 140 2.18 9.37 -23.38
C VAL A 140 2.35 7.93 -23.86
N TYR A 141 1.73 6.99 -23.16
CA TYR A 141 1.74 5.58 -23.56
C TYR A 141 1.11 5.40 -24.95
N ALA A 142 1.80 4.65 -25.81
CA ALA A 142 1.34 4.29 -27.16
C ALA A 142 0.95 5.50 -28.05
N HIS A 143 1.59 6.66 -27.84
CA HIS A 143 1.36 7.83 -28.68
C HIS A 143 1.95 7.64 -30.09
N SER A 144 1.24 8.11 -31.12
CA SER A 144 1.62 7.95 -32.53
C SER A 144 2.85 8.78 -32.92
N VAL A 145 3.04 9.92 -32.26
CA VAL A 145 4.23 10.78 -32.42
C VAL A 145 5.33 10.28 -31.49
N SER A 146 6.43 9.78 -32.07
CA SER A 146 7.52 9.14 -31.34
C SER A 146 8.27 10.06 -30.36
N SER A 147 8.28 11.38 -30.58
CA SER A 147 8.98 12.33 -29.71
C SER A 147 8.30 12.56 -28.35
N VAL A 148 7.04 12.15 -28.19
CA VAL A 148 6.28 12.26 -26.93
C VAL A 148 5.78 10.89 -26.47
N ALA A 149 6.11 9.81 -27.20
CA ALA A 149 5.71 8.46 -26.85
C ALA A 149 6.61 7.92 -25.74
N CYS A 150 6.00 7.24 -24.76
CA CYS A 150 6.79 6.55 -23.75
C CYS A 150 7.59 5.40 -24.37
N THR A 151 8.89 5.35 -24.07
CA THR A 151 9.78 4.26 -24.50
C THR A 151 9.92 3.21 -23.41
N SER A 152 10.53 2.07 -23.72
CA SER A 152 10.93 1.08 -22.70
C SER A 152 11.99 1.61 -21.72
N ALA A 153 12.70 2.69 -22.09
CA ALA A 153 13.66 3.37 -21.22
C ALA A 153 13.00 4.41 -20.30
N THR A 154 11.80 4.89 -20.65
CA THR A 154 11.05 5.84 -19.82
C THR A 154 10.24 5.06 -18.80
N PRO A 155 10.39 5.29 -17.49
CA PRO A 155 9.62 4.54 -16.52
C PRO A 155 8.28 5.25 -16.27
N TRP A 156 7.21 4.68 -16.84
CA TRP A 156 5.81 5.13 -16.77
C TRP A 156 4.90 4.03 -16.19
N ALA A 157 3.61 4.30 -16.01
CA ALA A 157 2.61 3.29 -15.64
C ALA A 157 1.31 3.48 -16.44
N ARG A 158 0.59 2.40 -16.77
CA ARG A 158 -0.65 2.45 -17.57
C ARG A 158 -1.83 3.05 -16.81
N GLY A 159 -1.83 2.92 -15.48
CA GLY A 159 -2.92 3.36 -14.62
C GLY A 159 -2.47 3.59 -13.20
N GLY A 160 -3.29 4.30 -12.43
CA GLY A 160 -3.07 4.54 -11.01
C GLY A 160 -3.68 3.45 -10.14
N ILE A 161 -5.01 3.41 -10.08
CA ILE A 161 -5.78 2.42 -9.31
C ILE A 161 -6.49 1.48 -10.28
N TYR A 162 -6.47 0.18 -9.98
CA TYR A 162 -7.23 -0.84 -10.70
C TYR A 162 -8.25 -1.49 -9.76
N ALA A 163 -9.55 -1.40 -10.06
CA ALA A 163 -10.64 -1.92 -9.24
C ALA A 163 -11.52 -2.90 -10.03
#